data_AF-A0A246T3S6-F1
#
_entry.id   AF-A0A246T3S6-F1
#
_cell.length_a   1.000
_cell.length_b   1.000
_cell.length_c   1.000
_cell.angle_alpha   90.00
_cell.angle_beta   90.00
_cell.angle_gamma   90.00
#
_symmetry.space_group_name_H-M   'P 1'
#
loop_
_entity.id
_entity.type
_entity.pdbx_description
1 polymer ?
#
loop_
_entity_poly.entity_id
_entity_poly.type
_entity_poly.pdbx_seq_one_letter_code
_entity_poly.pdbx_strand_id
1 'polypeptide(L)'
;MAGLVTALLPVTARAWDPPPQTQASKQQIHKLVETWGQYFQKADSLRDRRQAFEELMESTPEPTRIQIRSVDAGGIDAQLIWPARLHHPLGRRAILYVHGGGFYSGSLRTHRAIAGALAKAASADVLLIDYRLAPDNPYPAQIDDTLAAYRWLLDSGYEADNIVLVGESAGANLAIEATLRQMRVKEPLPAAVVAMSPISDLAATGASLTANAGTDPVINAAQLDLIRKAYLGTRSPTDPMVSPLYADLTGFPPLLIQVGEGEALLDDSRRLADKARAAGVDVEIEIWPGMIHEWQIFPFWLDDARQSNQRVAEYAIRHFADKPQP
;
A
#
# COMPACT_ATOMS: atom_id res chain seq x y z
N MET A 1 12.30 -11.80 48.67
CA MET A 1 11.91 -10.90 47.57
C MET A 1 13.00 -10.99 46.51
N ALA A 2 12.83 -11.87 45.53
CA ALA A 2 13.74 -12.01 44.40
C ALA A 2 12.94 -11.69 43.13
N GLY A 3 13.32 -10.60 42.46
CA GLY A 3 12.66 -10.13 41.26
C GLY A 3 12.99 -11.04 40.08
N LEU A 4 11.95 -11.53 39.40
CA LEU A 4 12.09 -12.11 38.08
C LEU A 4 12.33 -10.96 37.08
N VAL A 5 13.55 -10.89 36.55
CA VAL A 5 13.84 -10.14 35.33
C VAL A 5 13.43 -11.05 34.17
N THR A 6 12.27 -10.77 33.58
CA THR A 6 11.83 -11.44 32.35
C THR A 6 12.70 -10.92 31.20
N ALA A 7 13.70 -11.69 30.82
CA ALA A 7 14.48 -11.41 29.62
C ALA A 7 13.55 -11.57 28.40
N LEU A 8 13.25 -10.44 27.74
CA LEU A 8 12.63 -10.43 26.41
C LEU A 8 13.65 -11.03 25.43
N LEU A 9 13.38 -12.25 24.95
CA LEU A 9 14.12 -12.81 23.82
C LEU A 9 13.85 -11.93 22.59
N PRO A 10 14.88 -11.54 21.83
CA PRO A 10 14.67 -10.82 20.59
C PRO A 10 13.92 -11.74 19.63
N VAL A 11 12.74 -11.31 19.17
CA VAL A 11 12.05 -11.94 18.05
C VAL A 11 12.91 -11.63 16.83
N THR A 12 13.83 -12.51 16.48
CA THR A 12 14.56 -12.41 15.21
C THR A 12 13.55 -12.62 14.10
N ALA A 13 13.13 -11.53 13.44
CA ALA A 13 12.37 -11.59 12.20
C ALA A 13 13.13 -12.52 11.24
N ARG A 14 12.50 -13.63 10.86
CA ARG A 14 13.11 -14.59 9.94
C ARG A 14 13.25 -13.86 8.60
N ALA A 15 14.46 -13.80 8.06
CA ALA A 15 14.71 -13.18 6.76
C ALA A 15 13.75 -13.79 5.72
N TRP A 16 13.08 -12.93 4.96
CA TRP A 16 12.23 -13.36 3.84
C TRP A 16 13.09 -14.02 2.77
N ASP A 17 12.77 -15.27 2.46
CA ASP A 17 13.40 -16.07 1.41
C ASP A 17 12.28 -16.68 0.55
N PRO A 18 11.85 -15.98 -0.51
CA PRO A 18 10.73 -16.42 -1.32
C PRO A 18 11.12 -17.67 -2.11
N PRO A 19 10.19 -18.62 -2.32
CA PRO A 19 10.45 -19.69 -3.29
C PRO A 19 10.67 -19.09 -4.69
N PRO A 20 11.44 -19.76 -5.56
CA PRO A 20 11.57 -19.36 -6.96
C PRO A 20 10.20 -19.28 -7.65
N GLN A 21 10.07 -18.35 -8.60
CA GLN A 21 8.84 -18.18 -9.36
C GLN A 21 8.44 -19.47 -10.09
N THR A 22 7.23 -19.96 -9.82
CA THR A 22 6.71 -21.19 -10.44
C THR A 22 6.36 -20.99 -11.92
N GLN A 23 6.27 -22.08 -12.68
CA GLN A 23 5.83 -21.99 -14.08
C GLN A 23 4.39 -21.49 -14.23
N ALA A 24 3.51 -21.83 -13.28
CA ALA A 24 2.14 -21.33 -13.24
C ALA A 24 2.11 -19.81 -13.01
N SER A 25 2.91 -19.33 -12.05
CA SER A 25 3.09 -17.89 -11.79
C SER A 25 3.55 -17.14 -13.04
N LYS A 26 4.56 -17.66 -13.76
CA LYS A 26 5.03 -17.07 -15.02
C LYS A 26 3.92 -16.94 -16.07
N GLN A 27 3.08 -17.95 -16.21
CA GLN A 27 1.95 -17.94 -17.15
C GLN A 27 0.87 -16.93 -16.72
N GLN A 28 0.57 -16.84 -15.42
CA GLN A 28 -0.37 -15.87 -14.87
C GLN A 28 0.12 -14.42 -15.10
N ILE A 29 1.40 -14.15 -14.84
CA ILE A 29 2.02 -12.85 -15.09
C ILE A 29 1.99 -12.51 -16.57
N HIS A 30 2.43 -13.42 -17.45
CA HIS A 30 2.39 -13.18 -18.90
C HIS A 30 0.98 -12.77 -19.38
N LYS A 31 -0.05 -13.50 -18.96
CA LYS A 31 -1.44 -13.19 -19.30
C LYS A 31 -1.88 -11.82 -18.75
N LEU A 32 -1.49 -11.49 -17.52
CA LEU A 32 -1.77 -10.17 -16.95
C LEU A 32 -1.10 -9.05 -17.77
N VAL A 33 0.18 -9.21 -18.14
CA VAL A 33 0.90 -8.22 -18.96
C VAL A 33 0.25 -8.04 -20.33
N GLU A 34 -0.14 -9.14 -20.99
CA GLU A 34 -0.88 -9.07 -22.26
C GLU A 34 -2.21 -8.33 -22.11
N THR A 35 -2.97 -8.65 -21.06
CA THR A 35 -4.27 -8.01 -20.78
C THR A 35 -4.08 -6.52 -20.48
N TRP A 36 -3.12 -6.17 -19.64
CA TRP A 36 -2.75 -4.79 -19.34
C TRP A 36 -2.42 -4.01 -20.61
N GLY A 37 -1.58 -4.59 -21.48
CA GLY A 37 -1.23 -4.00 -22.77
C GLY A 37 -2.45 -3.68 -23.64
N GLN A 38 -3.48 -4.53 -23.64
CA GLN A 38 -4.70 -4.32 -24.43
C GLN A 38 -5.51 -3.10 -23.96
N TYR A 39 -5.68 -2.91 -22.66
CA TYR A 39 -6.43 -1.77 -22.11
C TYR A 39 -5.65 -0.46 -22.24
N PHE A 40 -4.33 -0.48 -22.04
CA PHE A 40 -3.52 0.73 -21.98
C PHE A 40 -2.89 1.14 -23.33
N GLN A 41 -3.05 0.36 -24.41
CA GLN A 41 -2.43 0.62 -25.72
C GLN A 41 -2.76 2.03 -26.29
N LYS A 42 -3.95 2.55 -25.99
CA LYS A 42 -4.45 3.84 -26.50
C LYS A 42 -4.63 4.89 -25.40
N ALA A 43 -4.07 4.63 -24.21
CA ALA A 43 -4.22 5.50 -23.06
C ALA A 43 -3.16 6.62 -23.07
N ASP A 44 -3.42 7.66 -23.87
CA ASP A 44 -2.47 8.74 -24.12
C ASP A 44 -2.50 9.83 -23.05
N SER A 45 -3.67 10.13 -22.47
CA SER A 45 -3.84 11.12 -21.40
C SER A 45 -3.97 10.49 -20.01
N LEU A 46 -3.81 11.29 -18.95
CA LEU A 46 -4.10 10.89 -17.57
C LEU A 46 -5.54 10.37 -17.41
N ARG A 47 -6.48 11.00 -18.11
CA ARG A 47 -7.90 10.61 -18.08
C ARG A 47 -8.12 9.27 -18.77
N ASP A 48 -7.51 9.06 -19.93
CA ASP A 48 -7.63 7.78 -20.65
C ASP A 48 -7.00 6.64 -19.85
N ARG A 49 -5.87 6.92 -19.17
CA ARG A 49 -5.22 5.96 -18.26
C ARG A 49 -6.09 5.63 -17.05
N ARG A 50 -6.73 6.63 -16.44
CA ARG A 50 -7.70 6.40 -15.35
C ARG A 50 -8.84 5.52 -15.84
N GLN A 51 -9.41 5.82 -17.01
CA GLN A 51 -10.51 5.03 -17.57
C GLN A 51 -10.07 3.60 -17.92
N ALA A 52 -8.92 3.43 -18.57
CA ALA A 52 -8.39 2.10 -18.89
C ALA A 52 -8.16 1.25 -17.64
N PHE A 53 -7.75 1.86 -16.53
CA PHE A 53 -7.60 1.16 -15.26
C PHE A 53 -8.96 0.74 -14.67
N GLU A 54 -9.96 1.62 -14.68
CA GLU A 54 -11.33 1.28 -14.27
C GLU A 54 -11.89 0.10 -15.09
N GLU A 55 -11.79 0.18 -16.43
CA GLU A 55 -12.27 -0.87 -17.34
C GLU A 55 -11.54 -2.20 -17.15
N LEU A 56 -10.21 -2.18 -16.93
CA LEU A 56 -9.45 -3.37 -16.58
C LEU A 56 -10.00 -4.00 -15.29
N MET A 57 -10.24 -3.18 -14.26
CA MET A 57 -10.69 -3.67 -12.97
C MET A 57 -12.17 -4.08 -12.94
N GLU A 58 -13.00 -3.60 -13.87
CA GLU A 58 -14.37 -4.10 -14.06
C GLU A 58 -14.42 -5.59 -14.41
N SER A 59 -13.37 -6.13 -15.03
CA SER A 59 -13.25 -7.55 -15.32
C SER A 59 -12.89 -8.41 -14.09
N THR A 60 -12.56 -7.79 -12.96
CA THR A 60 -12.29 -8.49 -11.70
C THR A 60 -13.60 -8.78 -10.97
N PRO A 61 -13.75 -10.00 -10.39
CA PRO A 61 -14.96 -10.34 -9.66
C PRO A 61 -15.05 -9.53 -8.35
N GLU A 62 -16.27 -9.17 -7.96
CA GLU A 62 -16.51 -8.55 -6.66
C GLU A 62 -16.12 -9.51 -5.53
N PRO A 63 -15.48 -9.01 -4.46
CA PRO A 63 -15.15 -9.84 -3.30
C PRO A 63 -16.41 -10.44 -2.66
N THR A 64 -16.39 -11.75 -2.46
CA THR A 64 -17.47 -12.48 -1.79
C THR A 64 -17.20 -12.62 -0.29
N ARG A 65 -18.27 -12.86 0.48
CA ARG A 65 -18.26 -13.08 1.94
C ARG A 65 -17.72 -11.90 2.74
N ILE A 66 -18.00 -10.70 2.25
CA ILE A 66 -17.75 -9.44 2.96
C ILE A 66 -19.07 -8.65 3.06
N GLN A 67 -19.07 -7.64 3.91
CA GLN A 67 -20.06 -6.58 3.96
C GLN A 67 -19.37 -5.27 3.57
N ILE A 68 -20.11 -4.36 2.97
CA ILE A 68 -19.62 -3.05 2.55
C ILE A 68 -20.62 -2.00 2.99
N ARG A 69 -20.12 -0.91 3.60
CA ARG A 69 -20.91 0.27 3.91
C ARG A 69 -20.16 1.51 3.43
N SER A 70 -20.80 2.31 2.58
CA SER A 70 -20.30 3.64 2.26
C SER A 70 -20.38 4.54 3.49
N VAL A 71 -19.31 5.28 3.74
CA VAL A 71 -19.20 6.22 4.87
C VAL A 71 -18.55 7.52 4.39
N ASP A 72 -18.89 8.61 5.07
CA ASP A 72 -18.15 9.87 4.99
C ASP A 72 -17.04 9.82 6.06
N ALA A 73 -15.79 9.68 5.62
CA ALA A 73 -14.61 9.56 6.46
C ALA A 73 -13.92 10.92 6.69
N GLY A 74 -14.69 11.92 7.14
CA GLY A 74 -14.16 13.26 7.44
C GLY A 74 -14.13 14.18 6.22
N GLY A 75 -15.18 14.15 5.40
CA GLY A 75 -15.32 14.83 4.12
C GLY A 75 -14.89 13.98 2.92
N ILE A 76 -14.51 12.72 3.14
CA ILE A 76 -13.92 11.82 2.14
C ILE A 76 -14.87 10.65 1.91
N ASP A 77 -15.24 10.40 0.65
CA ASP A 77 -16.00 9.21 0.29
C ASP A 77 -15.16 7.97 0.56
N ALA A 78 -15.71 7.03 1.32
CA ALA A 78 -15.01 5.80 1.69
C ALA A 78 -15.95 4.59 1.76
N GLN A 79 -15.37 3.40 1.71
CA GLN A 79 -16.05 2.14 1.99
C GLN A 79 -15.44 1.48 3.22
N LEU A 80 -16.27 1.29 4.25
CA LEU A 80 -15.94 0.39 5.35
C LEU A 80 -16.32 -1.04 4.94
N ILE A 81 -15.33 -1.93 4.93
CA ILE A 81 -15.43 -3.30 4.43
C ILE A 81 -15.02 -4.28 5.53
N TRP A 82 -15.83 -5.30 5.81
CA TRP A 82 -15.52 -6.28 6.86
C TRP A 82 -16.00 -7.69 6.47
N PRO A 83 -15.45 -8.77 7.06
CA PRO A 83 -15.89 -10.12 6.73
C PRO A 83 -17.35 -10.34 7.15
N ALA A 84 -18.13 -11.05 6.31
CA ALA A 84 -19.56 -11.29 6.57
C ALA A 84 -19.83 -12.13 7.83
N ARG A 85 -18.82 -12.88 8.30
CA ARG A 85 -18.83 -13.50 9.63
C ARG A 85 -17.76 -12.82 10.45
N LEU A 86 -18.21 -12.00 11.38
CA LEU A 86 -17.34 -11.34 12.34
C LEU A 86 -17.03 -12.27 13.50
N HIS A 87 -15.75 -12.38 13.83
CA HIS A 87 -15.27 -13.02 15.07
C HIS A 87 -15.00 -11.98 16.18
N HIS A 88 -15.34 -10.70 15.93
CA HIS A 88 -15.11 -9.54 16.81
C HIS A 88 -16.16 -8.44 16.52
N PRO A 89 -16.46 -7.54 17.47
CA PRO A 89 -17.23 -6.34 17.16
C PRO A 89 -16.51 -5.45 16.13
N LEU A 90 -17.27 -4.78 15.25
CA LEU A 90 -16.73 -3.69 14.42
C LEU A 90 -16.08 -2.63 15.32
N GLY A 91 -15.08 -1.90 14.81
CA GLY A 91 -14.43 -0.85 15.59
C GLY A 91 -13.25 -1.34 16.43
N ARG A 92 -12.81 -2.59 16.28
CA ARG A 92 -11.72 -3.14 17.09
C ARG A 92 -10.38 -3.12 16.37
N ARG A 93 -10.36 -3.48 15.09
CA ARG A 93 -9.16 -3.53 14.25
C ARG A 93 -9.47 -2.93 12.90
N ALA A 94 -8.61 -2.02 12.44
CA ALA A 94 -8.75 -1.43 11.13
C ALA A 94 -7.48 -1.54 10.29
N ILE A 95 -7.68 -1.72 9.00
CA ILE A 95 -6.74 -1.37 7.97
C ILE A 95 -7.27 -0.11 7.29
N LEU A 96 -6.49 0.98 7.34
CA LEU A 96 -6.72 2.11 6.43
C LEU A 96 -6.04 1.78 5.12
N TYR A 97 -6.82 1.51 4.07
CA TYR A 97 -6.31 1.19 2.74
C TYR A 97 -6.28 2.44 1.87
N VAL A 98 -5.08 2.84 1.45
CA VAL A 98 -4.83 4.00 0.59
C VAL A 98 -4.39 3.50 -0.77
N HIS A 99 -5.24 3.68 -1.79
CA HIS A 99 -5.00 3.09 -3.10
C HIS A 99 -3.89 3.78 -3.92
N GLY A 100 -3.33 3.05 -4.86
CA GLY A 100 -2.33 3.45 -5.85
C GLY A 100 -2.97 4.14 -7.04
N GLY A 101 -2.33 4.02 -8.21
CA GLY A 101 -2.76 4.75 -9.42
C GLY A 101 -2.09 6.12 -9.60
N GLY A 102 -0.84 6.27 -9.13
CA GLY A 102 -0.01 7.44 -9.45
C GLY A 102 -0.56 8.80 -8.99
N PHE A 103 -1.38 8.83 -7.93
CA PHE A 103 -2.09 10.01 -7.41
C PHE A 103 -3.16 10.60 -8.37
N TYR A 104 -3.32 10.04 -9.57
CA TYR A 104 -4.23 10.54 -10.61
C TYR A 104 -5.28 9.52 -11.04
N SER A 105 -5.23 8.28 -10.58
CA SER A 105 -6.20 7.23 -10.87
C SER A 105 -6.41 6.33 -9.65
N GLY A 106 -7.21 5.28 -9.81
CA GLY A 106 -7.68 4.48 -8.68
C GLY A 106 -8.95 5.07 -8.08
N SER A 107 -9.67 4.20 -7.36
CA SER A 107 -10.98 4.47 -6.80
C SER A 107 -11.38 3.37 -5.81
N LEU A 108 -12.51 3.57 -5.14
CA LEU A 108 -13.18 2.53 -4.36
C LEU A 108 -13.48 1.27 -5.18
N ARG A 109 -13.73 1.39 -6.49
CA ARG A 109 -14.07 0.25 -7.35
C ARG A 109 -12.85 -0.57 -7.70
N THR A 110 -11.79 0.08 -8.18
CA THR A 110 -10.54 -0.57 -8.62
C THR A 110 -9.88 -1.39 -7.51
N HIS A 111 -9.97 -0.95 -6.25
CA HIS A 111 -9.25 -1.59 -5.13
C HIS A 111 -10.13 -2.39 -4.18
N ARG A 112 -11.43 -2.51 -4.45
CA ARG A 112 -12.35 -3.27 -3.60
C ARG A 112 -11.95 -4.74 -3.48
N ALA A 113 -11.43 -5.32 -4.55
CA ALA A 113 -10.98 -6.70 -4.61
C ALA A 113 -9.92 -7.01 -3.54
N ILE A 114 -8.85 -6.20 -3.49
CA ILE A 114 -7.78 -6.35 -2.50
C ILE A 114 -8.25 -5.95 -1.10
N ALA A 115 -9.01 -4.86 -0.96
CA ALA A 115 -9.56 -4.46 0.34
C ALA A 115 -10.43 -5.57 0.96
N GLY A 116 -11.30 -6.20 0.17
CA GLY A 116 -12.10 -7.34 0.62
C GLY A 116 -11.28 -8.60 0.90
N ALA A 117 -10.17 -8.82 0.18
CA ALA A 117 -9.25 -9.92 0.47
C ALA A 117 -8.54 -9.71 1.83
N LEU A 118 -8.06 -8.50 2.09
CA LEU A 118 -7.42 -8.12 3.35
C LEU A 118 -8.39 -8.18 4.53
N ALA A 119 -9.63 -7.69 4.37
CA ALA A 119 -10.66 -7.77 5.42
C ALA A 119 -10.88 -9.22 5.89
N LYS A 120 -10.92 -10.16 4.94
CA LYS A 120 -11.07 -11.59 5.22
C LYS A 120 -9.83 -12.20 5.85
N ALA A 121 -8.66 -11.95 5.27
CA ALA A 121 -7.41 -12.57 5.71
C ALA A 121 -6.95 -12.05 7.09
N ALA A 122 -7.12 -10.75 7.34
CA ALA A 122 -6.74 -10.11 8.60
C ALA A 122 -7.82 -10.22 9.69
N SER A 123 -9.05 -10.62 9.33
CA SER A 123 -10.23 -10.56 10.19
C SER A 123 -10.35 -9.16 10.83
N ALA A 124 -10.31 -8.13 9.98
CA ALA A 124 -10.30 -6.73 10.39
C ALA A 124 -11.23 -5.91 9.48
N ASP A 125 -11.65 -4.75 9.99
CA ASP A 125 -12.33 -3.76 9.19
C ASP A 125 -11.32 -3.12 8.24
N VAL A 126 -11.72 -2.82 7.01
CA VAL A 126 -10.90 -2.12 6.02
C VAL A 126 -11.64 -0.85 5.63
N LEU A 127 -11.04 0.30 5.91
CA LEU A 127 -11.50 1.59 5.41
C LEU A 127 -10.75 1.88 4.10
N LEU A 128 -11.40 1.65 2.97
CA LEU A 128 -10.91 2.01 1.65
C LEU A 128 -11.40 3.42 1.30
N ILE A 129 -10.48 4.35 1.03
CA ILE A 129 -10.80 5.77 0.82
C ILE A 129 -10.73 6.16 -0.66
N ASP A 130 -11.53 7.13 -1.07
CA ASP A 130 -11.53 7.75 -2.41
C ASP A 130 -10.92 9.16 -2.32
N TYR A 131 -9.60 9.23 -2.16
CA TYR A 131 -8.93 10.52 -1.97
C TYR A 131 -8.92 11.35 -3.26
N ARG A 132 -8.88 12.68 -3.14
CA ARG A 132 -8.90 13.59 -4.29
C ARG A 132 -7.69 13.40 -5.20
N LEU A 133 -7.94 13.33 -6.50
CA LEU A 133 -6.93 12.96 -7.50
C LEU A 133 -6.37 14.16 -8.26
N ALA A 134 -5.09 14.04 -8.63
CA ALA A 134 -4.44 14.92 -9.59
C ALA A 134 -4.96 14.66 -11.03
N PRO A 135 -4.86 15.63 -11.95
CA PRO A 135 -4.32 16.99 -11.76
C PRO A 135 -5.35 17.98 -11.20
N ASP A 136 -6.62 17.60 -11.09
CA ASP A 136 -7.70 18.49 -10.62
C ASP A 136 -7.45 18.97 -9.18
N ASN A 137 -6.88 18.09 -8.36
CA ASN A 137 -6.42 18.38 -7.01
C ASN A 137 -4.96 17.93 -6.88
N PRO A 138 -3.96 18.80 -7.14
CA PRO A 138 -2.56 18.45 -6.92
C PRO A 138 -2.25 18.33 -5.42
N TYR A 139 -1.02 17.94 -5.09
CA TYR A 139 -0.53 17.96 -3.71
C TYR A 139 -0.85 19.32 -3.04
N PRO A 140 -1.34 19.35 -1.78
CA PRO A 140 -1.39 18.26 -0.80
C PRO A 140 -2.74 17.54 -0.65
N ALA A 141 -3.67 17.65 -1.61
CA ALA A 141 -5.05 17.18 -1.40
C ALA A 141 -5.15 15.71 -0.96
N GLN A 142 -4.38 14.83 -1.60
CA GLN A 142 -4.34 13.38 -1.36
C GLN A 142 -3.98 13.03 0.09
N ILE A 143 -2.95 13.68 0.61
CA ILE A 143 -2.43 13.42 1.94
C ILE A 143 -3.29 14.08 3.03
N ASP A 144 -3.88 15.24 2.74
CA ASP A 144 -4.85 15.85 3.63
C ASP A 144 -6.07 14.94 3.81
N ASP A 145 -6.54 14.31 2.74
CA ASP A 145 -7.64 13.34 2.76
C ASP A 145 -7.27 12.05 3.50
N THR A 146 -6.05 11.54 3.27
CA THR A 146 -5.53 10.36 3.97
C THR A 146 -5.46 10.58 5.48
N LEU A 147 -5.03 11.78 5.92
CA LEU A 147 -5.01 12.15 7.34
C LEU A 147 -6.41 12.34 7.92
N ALA A 148 -7.34 12.91 7.16
CA ALA A 148 -8.74 13.04 7.58
C ALA A 148 -9.36 11.66 7.85
N ALA A 149 -9.13 10.69 6.96
CA ALA A 149 -9.62 9.32 7.14
C ALA A 149 -8.96 8.59 8.32
N TYR A 150 -7.65 8.79 8.55
CA TYR A 150 -6.98 8.22 9.72
C TYR A 150 -7.55 8.77 11.03
N ARG A 151 -7.77 10.10 11.11
CA ARG A 151 -8.39 10.73 12.28
C ARG A 151 -9.83 10.29 12.46
N TRP A 152 -10.58 10.13 11.37
CA TRP A 152 -11.93 9.61 11.42
C TRP A 152 -12.00 8.21 12.04
N LEU A 153 -11.02 7.32 11.79
CA LEU A 153 -10.94 6.03 12.48
C LEU A 153 -10.75 6.23 13.99
N LEU A 154 -9.81 7.08 14.41
CA LEU A 154 -9.58 7.37 15.83
C LEU A 154 -10.85 7.93 16.51
N ASP A 155 -11.49 8.91 15.87
CA ASP A 155 -12.73 9.54 16.36
C ASP A 155 -13.93 8.56 16.37
N SER A 156 -13.89 7.54 15.51
CA SER A 156 -14.87 6.45 15.46
C SER A 156 -14.63 5.36 16.52
N GLY A 157 -13.61 5.52 17.37
CA GLY A 157 -13.32 4.63 18.49
C GLY A 157 -12.34 3.50 18.20
N TYR A 158 -11.66 3.52 17.05
CA TYR A 158 -10.54 2.60 16.81
C TYR A 158 -9.30 3.09 17.58
N GLU A 159 -8.70 2.22 18.38
CA GLU A 159 -7.45 2.52 19.05
C GLU A 159 -6.28 2.50 18.05
N ALA A 160 -5.35 3.46 18.15
CA ALA A 160 -4.28 3.62 17.17
C ALA A 160 -3.36 2.38 17.06
N ASP A 161 -3.15 1.68 18.18
CA ASP A 161 -2.42 0.41 18.27
C ASP A 161 -3.17 -0.80 17.68
N ASN A 162 -4.37 -0.56 17.12
CA ASN A 162 -5.16 -1.51 16.35
C ASN A 162 -5.47 -1.00 14.93
N ILE A 163 -4.76 0.03 14.45
CA ILE A 163 -4.85 0.52 13.07
C ILE A 163 -3.55 0.22 12.34
N VAL A 164 -3.63 -0.38 11.16
CA VAL A 164 -2.50 -0.53 10.22
C VAL A 164 -2.80 0.27 8.96
N LEU A 165 -1.84 1.07 8.50
CA LEU A 165 -1.95 1.74 7.21
C LEU A 165 -1.38 0.84 6.14
N VAL A 166 -2.17 0.57 5.10
CA VAL A 166 -1.75 -0.23 3.95
C VAL A 166 -1.94 0.63 2.71
N GLY A 167 -0.94 0.68 1.85
CA GLY A 167 -1.11 1.27 0.53
C GLY A 167 -0.13 0.70 -0.48
N GLU A 168 -0.45 0.90 -1.75
CA GLU A 168 0.36 0.48 -2.90
C GLU A 168 0.77 1.65 -3.77
N SER A 169 1.97 1.60 -4.35
CA SER A 169 2.50 2.61 -5.26
C SER A 169 2.41 4.04 -4.70
N ALA A 170 1.58 4.91 -5.29
CA ALA A 170 1.27 6.24 -4.78
C ALA A 170 0.56 6.20 -3.42
N GLY A 171 -0.32 5.23 -3.17
CA GLY A 171 -0.98 5.03 -1.88
C GLY A 171 -0.01 4.63 -0.78
N ALA A 172 1.02 3.85 -1.10
CA ALA A 172 2.10 3.54 -0.17
C ALA A 172 2.89 4.80 0.24
N ASN A 173 3.13 5.71 -0.71
CA ASN A 173 3.71 7.03 -0.43
C ASN A 173 2.87 7.78 0.61
N LEU A 174 1.56 7.88 0.37
CA LEU A 174 0.60 8.57 1.24
C LEU A 174 0.49 7.92 2.62
N ALA A 175 0.51 6.60 2.71
CA ALA A 175 0.49 5.86 3.97
C ALA A 175 1.73 6.18 4.84
N ILE A 176 2.91 6.20 4.22
CA ILE A 176 4.15 6.59 4.89
C ILE A 176 4.10 8.07 5.28
N GLU A 177 3.70 8.95 4.35
CA GLU A 177 3.63 10.39 4.60
C GLU A 177 2.64 10.74 5.73
N ALA A 178 1.47 10.09 5.78
CA ALA A 178 0.46 10.31 6.81
C ALA A 178 1.02 9.98 8.20
N THR A 179 1.76 8.87 8.29
CA THR A 179 2.44 8.46 9.52
C THR A 179 3.52 9.47 9.91
N LEU A 180 4.34 9.93 8.97
CA LEU A 180 5.34 10.98 9.22
C LEU A 180 4.70 12.31 9.65
N ARG A 181 3.54 12.67 9.09
CA ARG A 181 2.79 13.88 9.49
C ARG A 181 2.30 13.74 10.93
N GLN A 182 1.74 12.58 11.32
CA GLN A 182 1.29 12.31 12.69
C GLN A 182 2.43 12.34 13.71
N MET A 183 3.60 11.79 13.35
CA MET A 183 4.81 11.88 14.18
C MET A 183 5.21 13.33 14.46
N ARG A 184 5.20 14.20 13.44
CA ARG A 184 5.56 15.62 13.59
C ARG A 184 4.64 16.38 14.53
N VAL A 185 3.34 16.03 14.55
CA VAL A 185 2.36 16.65 15.45
C VAL A 185 2.22 15.92 16.80
N LYS A 186 2.98 14.84 17.02
CA LYS A 186 2.98 14.04 18.26
C LYS A 186 1.61 13.45 18.61
N GLU A 187 0.85 13.10 17.59
CA GLU A 187 -0.44 12.41 17.73
C GLU A 187 -0.24 10.88 17.67
N PRO A 188 -1.24 10.07 18.08
CA PRO A 188 -1.16 8.61 18.00
C PRO A 188 -0.77 8.13 16.60
N LEU A 189 0.10 7.11 16.59
CA LEU A 189 0.64 6.47 15.39
C LEU A 189 -0.07 5.14 15.16
N PRO A 190 -0.19 4.69 13.90
CA PRO A 190 -0.69 3.35 13.62
C PRO A 190 0.26 2.29 14.18
N ALA A 191 -0.30 1.12 14.45
CA ALA A 191 0.43 -0.06 14.93
C ALA A 191 1.56 -0.48 13.98
N ALA A 192 1.33 -0.33 12.67
CA ALA A 192 2.32 -0.57 11.63
C ALA A 192 1.93 0.09 10.30
N VAL A 193 2.88 0.10 9.35
CA VAL A 193 2.66 0.52 7.96
C VAL A 193 3.06 -0.60 7.01
N VAL A 194 2.26 -0.83 5.97
CA VAL A 194 2.57 -1.74 4.87
C VAL A 194 2.59 -0.96 3.56
N ALA A 195 3.74 -0.98 2.90
CA ALA A 195 4.00 -0.30 1.64
C ALA A 195 4.23 -1.33 0.53
N MET A 196 3.27 -1.46 -0.38
CA MET A 196 3.34 -2.35 -1.54
C MET A 196 3.85 -1.56 -2.75
N SER A 197 4.95 -2.00 -3.36
CA SER A 197 5.54 -1.37 -4.55
C SER A 197 5.67 0.17 -4.44
N PRO A 198 6.20 0.74 -3.35
CA PRO A 198 6.07 2.17 -3.05
C PRO A 198 6.77 3.08 -4.06
N ILE A 199 6.05 4.14 -4.48
CA ILE A 199 6.69 5.33 -5.05
C ILE A 199 7.29 6.11 -3.87
N SER A 200 8.60 6.01 -3.65
CA SER A 200 9.25 6.70 -2.52
C SER A 200 10.19 7.83 -2.98
N ASP A 201 10.55 7.86 -4.25
CA ASP A 201 11.45 8.82 -4.88
C ASP A 201 10.85 9.40 -6.19
N LEU A 202 10.22 10.57 -6.10
CA LEU A 202 9.71 11.28 -7.28
C LEU A 202 10.81 11.97 -8.09
N ALA A 203 12.07 11.95 -7.63
CA ALA A 203 13.22 12.36 -8.43
C ALA A 203 13.71 11.22 -9.34
N ALA A 204 13.14 10.02 -9.22
CA ALA A 204 13.32 8.90 -10.13
C ALA A 204 14.79 8.48 -10.26
N THR A 205 15.50 8.38 -9.13
CA THR A 205 16.96 8.17 -9.09
C THR A 205 17.39 6.71 -8.90
N GLY A 206 16.45 5.78 -8.75
CA GLY A 206 16.74 4.34 -8.61
C GLY A 206 17.31 3.73 -9.89
N ALA A 207 18.35 2.90 -9.78
CA ALA A 207 18.98 2.29 -10.95
C ALA A 207 18.06 1.25 -11.63
N SER A 208 17.18 0.60 -10.86
CA SER A 208 16.11 -0.27 -11.34
C SER A 208 15.19 0.40 -12.35
N LEU A 209 15.02 1.73 -12.31
CA LEU A 209 14.22 2.45 -13.31
C LEU A 209 14.75 2.22 -14.73
N THR A 210 16.06 2.10 -14.88
CA THR A 210 16.69 1.78 -16.17
C THR A 210 16.86 0.27 -16.35
N ALA A 211 17.33 -0.43 -15.31
CA ALA A 211 17.66 -1.85 -15.42
C ALA A 211 16.42 -2.74 -15.67
N ASN A 212 15.27 -2.35 -15.11
CA ASN A 212 13.99 -3.08 -15.22
C ASN A 212 13.03 -2.43 -16.23
N ALA A 213 13.47 -1.48 -17.04
CA ALA A 213 12.62 -0.81 -18.03
C ALA A 213 12.02 -1.78 -19.07
N GLY A 214 12.62 -2.95 -19.27
CA GLY A 214 12.11 -4.01 -20.14
C GLY A 214 11.21 -5.04 -19.46
N THR A 215 11.09 -5.02 -18.13
CA THR A 215 10.33 -6.00 -17.35
C THR A 215 9.11 -5.41 -16.64
N ASP A 216 9.08 -4.10 -16.41
CA ASP A 216 7.95 -3.41 -15.80
C ASP A 216 6.97 -2.87 -16.87
N PRO A 217 5.74 -3.41 -16.97
CA PRO A 217 4.76 -2.96 -17.94
C PRO A 217 3.93 -1.76 -17.46
N VAL A 218 4.04 -1.38 -16.19
CA VAL A 218 3.17 -0.38 -15.55
C VAL A 218 3.89 0.93 -15.26
N ILE A 219 5.16 0.86 -14.82
CA ILE A 219 5.97 2.02 -14.43
C ILE A 219 7.27 2.08 -15.24
N ASN A 220 7.55 3.27 -15.79
CA ASN A 220 8.80 3.64 -16.42
C ASN A 220 9.09 5.13 -16.21
N ALA A 221 10.23 5.60 -16.72
CA ALA A 221 10.67 6.99 -16.55
C ALA A 221 9.66 8.02 -17.09
N ALA A 222 8.99 7.73 -18.21
CA ALA A 222 8.00 8.63 -18.79
C ALA A 222 6.72 8.72 -17.95
N GLN A 223 6.29 7.58 -17.39
CA GLN A 223 5.12 7.55 -16.49
C GLN A 223 5.42 8.25 -15.16
N LEU A 224 6.60 8.07 -14.58
CA LEU A 224 7.01 8.83 -13.39
C LEU A 224 7.06 10.34 -13.65
N ASP A 225 7.56 10.76 -14.82
CA ASP A 225 7.55 12.19 -15.19
C ASP A 225 6.13 12.75 -15.33
N LEU A 226 5.20 11.97 -15.89
CA LEU A 226 3.79 12.33 -16.00
C LEU A 226 3.10 12.39 -14.63
N ILE A 227 3.35 11.43 -13.73
CA ILE A 227 2.89 11.46 -12.33
C ILE A 227 3.42 12.72 -11.64
N ARG A 228 4.72 12.98 -11.76
CA ARG A 228 5.40 14.12 -11.15
C ARG A 228 4.77 15.45 -11.57
N LYS A 229 4.51 15.63 -12.87
CA LYS A 229 3.88 16.83 -13.44
C LYS A 229 2.45 17.04 -12.97
N ALA A 230 1.69 15.97 -12.77
CA ALA A 230 0.31 16.04 -12.29
C ALA A 230 0.23 16.33 -10.78
N TYR A 231 1.11 15.71 -10.00
CA TYR A 231 1.00 15.65 -8.54
C TYR A 231 1.75 16.78 -7.81
N LEU A 232 3.00 17.06 -8.16
CA LEU A 232 3.90 17.86 -7.30
C LEU A 232 3.52 19.34 -7.18
N GLY A 233 2.73 19.86 -8.13
CA GLY A 233 2.53 21.30 -8.27
C GLY A 233 3.89 22.01 -8.42
N THR A 234 4.26 22.83 -7.44
CA THR A 234 5.53 23.58 -7.42
C THR A 234 6.62 22.95 -6.55
N ARG A 235 6.38 21.80 -5.93
CA ARG A 235 7.36 21.17 -5.02
C ARG A 235 8.52 20.53 -5.77
N SER A 236 9.66 20.47 -5.07
CA SER A 236 10.81 19.69 -5.54
C SER A 236 10.47 18.19 -5.48
N PRO A 237 10.87 17.39 -6.48
CA PRO A 237 10.74 15.94 -6.41
C PRO A 237 11.58 15.30 -5.29
N THR A 238 12.56 16.01 -4.72
CA THR A 238 13.34 15.55 -3.57
C THR A 238 12.84 16.10 -2.23
N ASP A 239 11.68 16.76 -2.22
CA ASP A 239 11.10 17.27 -0.97
C ASP A 239 10.65 16.07 -0.10
N PRO A 240 11.12 15.95 1.16
CA PRO A 240 10.77 14.84 2.04
C PRO A 240 9.27 14.72 2.33
N MET A 241 8.49 15.76 2.04
CA MET A 241 7.03 15.75 2.19
C MET A 241 6.31 15.07 1.03
N VAL A 242 6.95 14.79 -0.10
CA VAL A 242 6.33 14.12 -1.26
C VAL A 242 7.11 12.88 -1.69
N SER A 243 8.34 12.74 -1.20
CA SER A 243 9.22 11.62 -1.48
C SER A 243 9.81 11.11 -0.17
N PRO A 244 9.14 10.14 0.48
CA PRO A 244 9.55 9.58 1.76
C PRO A 244 11.00 9.07 1.80
N LEU A 245 11.60 8.73 0.65
CA LEU A 245 13.02 8.39 0.58
C LEU A 245 13.92 9.49 1.15
N TYR A 246 13.50 10.75 1.11
CA TYR A 246 14.26 11.89 1.64
C TYR A 246 13.88 12.28 3.07
N ALA A 247 12.82 11.70 3.64
CA ALA A 247 12.34 12.02 4.98
C ALA A 247 13.19 11.41 6.11
N ASP A 248 13.15 12.01 7.30
CA ASP A 248 13.65 11.39 8.53
C ASP A 248 12.64 10.35 9.02
N LEU A 249 13.12 9.12 9.24
CA LEU A 249 12.31 7.97 9.65
C LEU A 249 12.57 7.57 11.11
N THR A 250 13.34 8.35 11.88
CA THR A 250 13.61 8.02 13.29
C THR A 250 12.31 8.02 14.10
N GLY A 251 12.02 6.89 14.74
CA GLY A 251 10.80 6.68 15.53
C GLY A 251 9.57 6.26 14.71
N PHE A 252 9.73 5.97 13.42
CA PHE A 252 8.65 5.43 12.57
C PHE A 252 8.21 4.04 13.07
N PRO A 253 6.90 3.70 13.01
CA PRO A 253 6.41 2.38 13.44
C PRO A 253 6.94 1.25 12.56
N PRO A 254 6.72 -0.03 12.94
CA PRO A 254 7.09 -1.17 12.11
C PRO A 254 6.62 -1.02 10.66
N LEU A 255 7.50 -1.34 9.72
CA LEU A 255 7.28 -1.16 8.29
C LEU A 255 7.50 -2.48 7.52
N LEU A 256 6.47 -2.92 6.79
CA LEU A 256 6.59 -3.95 5.76
C LEU A 256 6.67 -3.29 4.39
N ILE A 257 7.65 -3.69 3.58
CA ILE A 257 7.74 -3.31 2.17
C ILE A 257 7.64 -4.57 1.32
N GLN A 258 6.67 -4.64 0.41
CA GLN A 258 6.62 -5.69 -0.61
C GLN A 258 6.93 -5.08 -1.97
N VAL A 259 7.78 -5.72 -2.78
CA VAL A 259 8.12 -5.24 -4.12
C VAL A 259 8.45 -6.41 -5.05
N GLY A 260 8.10 -6.32 -6.31
CA GLY A 260 8.44 -7.28 -7.35
C GLY A 260 9.87 -7.07 -7.85
N GLU A 261 10.56 -8.17 -8.12
CA GLU A 261 11.91 -8.12 -8.68
C GLU A 261 11.95 -7.45 -10.07
N GLY A 262 10.85 -7.55 -10.83
CA GLY A 262 10.73 -6.96 -12.17
C GLY A 262 10.37 -5.48 -12.20
N GLU A 263 10.22 -4.82 -11.04
CA GLU A 263 9.73 -3.45 -10.96
C GLU A 263 10.79 -2.39 -11.24
N ALA A 264 10.40 -1.32 -11.92
CA ALA A 264 11.18 -0.09 -12.03
C ALA A 264 11.45 0.55 -10.65
N LEU A 265 10.57 0.32 -9.68
CA LEU A 265 10.64 0.83 -8.30
C LEU A 265 11.34 -0.10 -7.30
N LEU A 266 12.03 -1.15 -7.78
CA LEU A 266 12.77 -2.08 -6.91
C LEU A 266 13.80 -1.36 -6.02
N ASP A 267 14.60 -0.46 -6.59
CA ASP A 267 15.61 0.27 -5.83
C ASP A 267 15.02 1.37 -4.94
N ASP A 268 13.83 1.90 -5.26
CA ASP A 268 13.09 2.75 -4.33
C ASP A 268 12.80 2.00 -3.03
N SER A 269 12.25 0.79 -3.17
CA SER A 269 11.90 -0.07 -2.04
C SER A 269 13.13 -0.50 -1.23
N ARG A 270 14.22 -0.90 -1.90
CA ARG A 270 15.48 -1.26 -1.23
C ARG A 270 16.08 -0.09 -0.46
N ARG A 271 16.20 1.08 -1.11
CA ARG A 271 16.81 2.27 -0.49
C ARG A 271 15.96 2.80 0.66
N LEU A 272 14.63 2.76 0.54
CA LEU A 272 13.72 3.11 1.63
C LEU A 272 13.91 2.16 2.82
N ALA A 273 13.97 0.84 2.58
CA ALA A 273 14.19 -0.14 3.63
C ALA A 273 15.53 0.06 4.35
N ASP A 274 16.61 0.27 3.61
CA ASP A 274 17.94 0.51 4.18
C ASP A 274 17.97 1.80 5.01
N LYS A 275 17.33 2.86 4.52
CA LYS A 275 17.22 4.13 5.26
C LYS A 275 16.41 3.97 6.54
N ALA A 276 15.27 3.28 6.48
CA ALA A 276 14.41 3.02 7.63
C ALA A 276 15.16 2.18 8.69
N ARG A 277 15.89 1.14 8.28
CA ARG A 277 16.75 0.36 9.19
C ARG A 277 17.84 1.21 9.83
N ALA A 278 18.51 2.05 9.04
CA ALA A 278 19.53 2.96 9.55
C ALA A 278 18.98 3.97 10.57
N ALA A 279 17.69 4.32 10.47
CA ALA A 279 16.97 5.17 11.42
C ALA A 279 16.43 4.41 12.65
N GLY A 280 16.67 3.09 12.75
CA GLY A 280 16.25 2.25 13.88
C GLY A 280 14.83 1.67 13.78
N VAL A 281 14.21 1.74 12.60
CA VAL A 281 12.86 1.18 12.36
C VAL A 281 12.94 -0.35 12.25
N ASP A 282 11.91 -1.05 12.75
CA ASP A 282 11.71 -2.48 12.49
C ASP A 282 11.17 -2.67 11.06
N VAL A 283 12.00 -3.19 10.16
CA VAL A 283 11.73 -3.20 8.72
C VAL A 283 11.85 -4.61 8.14
N GLU A 284 10.74 -5.10 7.59
CA GLU A 284 10.71 -6.27 6.73
C GLU A 284 10.59 -5.83 5.28
N ILE A 285 11.44 -6.39 4.41
CA ILE A 285 11.33 -6.21 2.96
C ILE A 285 11.15 -7.58 2.31
N GLU A 286 10.12 -7.70 1.50
CA GLU A 286 9.82 -8.90 0.71
C GLU A 286 9.97 -8.56 -0.77
N ILE A 287 11.06 -9.05 -1.38
CA ILE A 287 11.27 -8.94 -2.83
C ILE A 287 10.69 -10.20 -3.47
N TRP A 288 9.77 -10.07 -4.41
CA TRP A 288 9.02 -11.18 -5.01
C TRP A 288 9.54 -11.52 -6.41
N PRO A 289 10.13 -12.72 -6.63
CA PRO A 289 10.72 -13.09 -7.90
C PRO A 289 9.72 -13.06 -9.06
N GLY A 290 10.10 -12.40 -10.15
CA GLY A 290 9.31 -12.32 -11.39
C GLY A 290 7.95 -11.61 -11.28
N MET A 291 7.67 -10.92 -10.18
CA MET A 291 6.48 -10.07 -10.03
C MET A 291 6.70 -8.68 -10.65
N ILE A 292 5.61 -8.10 -11.13
CA ILE A 292 5.53 -6.77 -11.75
C ILE A 292 4.91 -5.75 -10.77
N HIS A 293 4.93 -4.47 -11.11
CA HIS A 293 4.35 -3.42 -10.28
C HIS A 293 2.87 -3.64 -9.96
N GLU A 294 2.49 -3.39 -8.70
CA GLU A 294 1.11 -3.53 -8.18
C GLU A 294 0.48 -4.92 -8.37
N TRP A 295 1.26 -5.99 -8.55
CA TRP A 295 0.69 -7.34 -8.74
C TRP A 295 -0.30 -7.75 -7.62
N GLN A 296 -0.13 -7.22 -6.42
CA GLN A 296 -0.93 -7.49 -5.22
C GLN A 296 -2.43 -7.22 -5.44
N ILE A 297 -2.78 -6.25 -6.30
CA ILE A 297 -4.18 -5.86 -6.55
C ILE A 297 -4.96 -6.88 -7.39
N PHE A 298 -4.30 -7.94 -7.87
CA PHE A 298 -4.89 -8.99 -8.70
C PHE A 298 -5.04 -10.35 -7.98
N PRO A 299 -5.62 -10.44 -6.76
CA PRO A 299 -5.73 -11.71 -6.02
C PRO A 299 -6.59 -12.77 -6.72
N PHE A 300 -7.41 -12.37 -7.69
CA PHE A 300 -8.24 -13.30 -8.47
C PHE A 300 -7.51 -13.91 -9.66
N TRP A 301 -6.43 -13.28 -10.13
CA TRP A 301 -5.69 -13.74 -11.32
C TRP A 301 -4.36 -14.36 -10.94
N LEU A 302 -3.73 -13.90 -9.86
CA LEU A 302 -2.38 -14.32 -9.47
C LEU A 302 -2.42 -15.05 -8.13
N ASP A 303 -1.76 -16.21 -8.09
CA ASP A 303 -1.57 -16.97 -6.85
C ASP A 303 -0.60 -16.21 -5.92
N ASP A 304 0.41 -15.55 -6.50
CA ASP A 304 1.38 -14.73 -5.77
C ASP A 304 0.73 -13.50 -5.13
N ALA A 305 -0.29 -12.90 -5.76
CA ALA A 305 -1.04 -11.79 -5.16
C ALA A 305 -1.85 -12.26 -3.94
N ARG A 306 -2.44 -13.47 -3.97
CA ARG A 306 -3.11 -14.03 -2.79
C ARG A 306 -2.13 -14.30 -1.66
N GLN A 307 -0.94 -14.81 -1.98
CA GLN A 307 0.10 -15.05 -0.99
C GLN A 307 0.60 -13.73 -0.40
N SER A 308 0.89 -12.73 -1.23
CA SER A 308 1.26 -11.38 -0.79
C SER A 308 0.20 -10.78 0.14
N ASN A 309 -1.09 -10.83 -0.23
CA ASN A 309 -2.17 -10.32 0.61
C ASN A 309 -2.30 -11.08 1.94
N GLN A 310 -2.04 -12.39 1.94
CA GLN A 310 -1.98 -13.20 3.16
C GLN A 310 -0.82 -12.75 4.06
N ARG A 311 0.36 -12.46 3.49
CA ARG A 311 1.52 -11.92 4.22
C ARG A 311 1.22 -10.54 4.83
N VAL A 312 0.56 -9.65 4.08
CA VAL A 312 0.09 -8.35 4.59
C VAL A 312 -0.87 -8.52 5.77
N ALA A 313 -1.82 -9.45 5.66
CA ALA A 313 -2.76 -9.74 6.73
C ALA A 313 -2.07 -10.31 7.98
N GLU A 314 -1.14 -11.25 7.81
CA GLU A 314 -0.31 -11.79 8.90
C GLU A 314 0.50 -10.71 9.60
N TYR A 315 1.09 -9.79 8.82
CA TYR A 315 1.81 -8.64 9.32
C TYR A 315 0.89 -7.74 10.16
N ALA A 316 -0.29 -7.40 9.64
CA ALA A 316 -1.27 -6.60 10.38
C ALA A 316 -1.70 -7.28 11.68
N ILE A 317 -2.06 -8.57 11.63
CA ILE A 317 -2.44 -9.38 12.80
C ILE A 317 -1.34 -9.40 13.86
N ARG A 318 -0.07 -9.50 13.44
CA ARG A 318 1.07 -9.51 14.36
C ARG A 318 1.17 -8.19 15.15
N HIS A 319 0.82 -7.07 14.52
CA HIS A 319 1.00 -5.73 15.08
C HIS A 319 -0.25 -5.16 15.77
N PHE A 320 -1.46 -5.66 15.47
CA PHE A 320 -2.64 -5.31 16.26
C PHE A 320 -2.44 -5.68 17.74
N ALA A 321 -2.75 -4.75 18.64
CA ALA A 321 -2.79 -5.04 20.07
C ALA A 321 -3.89 -6.06 20.42
N ASP A 322 -5.05 -6.01 19.76
CA ASP A 322 -6.18 -6.95 19.89
C ASP A 322 -6.09 -8.09 18.86
N LYS A 323 -5.18 -9.03 19.10
CA LYS A 323 -4.95 -10.17 18.20
C LYS A 323 -6.23 -11.01 18.00
N PRO A 324 -6.50 -11.51 16.78
CA PRO A 324 -7.61 -12.45 16.55
C PRO A 324 -7.45 -13.69 17.44
N GLN A 325 -8.53 -14.07 18.11
CA GLN A 325 -8.60 -15.36 18.80
C GLN A 325 -8.84 -16.48 17.76
N PRO A 326 -8.20 -17.65 17.93
CA PRO A 326 -8.26 -18.75 16.97
C PRO A 326 -9.66 -19.37 16.82
#